data_AF-A0A875S4C6-F1
#
_entry.id   AF-A0A875S4C6-F1
#
_cell.length_a   1.000
_cell.length_b   1.000
_cell.length_c   1.000
_cell.angle_alpha   90.00
_cell.angle_beta   90.00
_cell.angle_gamma   90.00
#
_symmetry.space_group_name_H-M   'P 1'
#
loop_
_entity.id
_entity.type
_entity.pdbx_description
1 polymer ?
#
loop_
_entity_poly.entity_id
_entity_poly.type
_entity_poly.pdbx_seq_one_letter_code
_entity_poly.pdbx_strand_id
1 'polypeptide(L)'
;MSKSIGSAGEFTRLFRNSRVAQVPNNLGKLGLDRSKAFPTHQIIEALPSSFSRRDFGLKIRLPKKLKTRHIVINDLDNKYGLPDFEPLNGFYWKKLRFREFGIPVRVKGSGLGNGMQKNAVSSSPLFPAKYQSSDRTTISGALNLKRQSLYSKEFQKHIKTELRKLRRPFITWLVEKYPERLSHTDLSNEIIEFLEEKKPQLNLKNTDFQLKIPSSYADKLSGTAGLSYTLGGRLLQTPNGVESSKVLPGRFLQSKITGHHFGLGGFVGYSSASQSQVKYLNRLSTLNKPITGTDKFSREFRVPIIPKHAYINLESKKLDLDLDPVRSIKRYGKGKNGTSLSSIKKYISPRSPLSGNDKETSVLNSLLGLLESVDKK
;
A
#
# COMPACT_ATOMS: atom_id res chain seq x y z
N MET A 1 -33.15 -47.31 -3.75
CA MET A 1 -33.16 -46.05 -4.52
C MET A 1 -33.38 -44.87 -3.56
N SER A 2 -32.31 -44.21 -3.13
CA SER A 2 -32.36 -43.09 -2.18
C SER A 2 -32.55 -41.76 -2.92
N LYS A 3 -33.80 -41.32 -3.07
CA LYS A 3 -34.15 -39.99 -3.55
C LYS A 3 -34.32 -39.03 -2.35
N SER A 4 -33.28 -38.28 -1.99
CA SER A 4 -33.43 -37.02 -1.26
C SER A 4 -32.21 -36.12 -1.47
N ILE A 5 -31.97 -35.72 -2.72
CA ILE A 5 -31.00 -34.69 -3.09
C ILE A 5 -31.81 -33.61 -3.82
N GLY A 6 -32.18 -32.54 -3.13
CA GLY A 6 -32.99 -31.47 -3.75
C GLY A 6 -33.47 -30.36 -2.82
N SER A 7 -33.50 -30.60 -1.51
CA SER A 7 -33.73 -29.55 -0.51
C SER A 7 -32.44 -29.36 0.27
N ALA A 8 -31.56 -28.46 -0.21
CA ALA A 8 -30.63 -27.82 0.71
C ALA A 8 -31.53 -27.02 1.68
N GLY A 9 -31.89 -27.64 2.80
CA GLY A 9 -32.94 -27.15 3.70
C GLY A 9 -32.70 -25.70 4.11
N GLU A 10 -33.76 -24.97 4.44
CA GLU A 10 -33.75 -23.54 4.78
C GLU A 10 -32.63 -23.17 5.77
N PHE A 11 -32.32 -24.07 6.70
CA PHE A 11 -31.18 -23.96 7.61
C PHE A 11 -29.83 -23.75 6.90
N THR A 12 -29.52 -24.52 5.85
CA THR A 12 -28.26 -24.39 5.10
C THR A 12 -28.13 -23.02 4.42
N ARG A 13 -29.25 -22.48 3.92
CA ARG A 13 -29.32 -21.13 3.35
C ARG A 13 -29.09 -20.06 4.42
N LEU A 14 -29.73 -20.21 5.58
CA LEU A 14 -29.53 -19.31 6.73
C LEU A 14 -28.09 -19.36 7.24
N PHE A 15 -27.52 -20.56 7.39
CA PHE A 15 -26.16 -20.76 7.86
C PHE A 15 -25.15 -20.16 6.88
N ARG A 16 -25.31 -20.39 5.57
CA ARG A 16 -24.45 -19.80 4.52
C ARG A 16 -24.46 -18.27 4.57
N ASN A 17 -25.58 -17.66 4.95
CA ASN A 17 -25.73 -16.21 5.06
C ASN A 17 -25.43 -15.67 6.47
N SER A 18 -25.09 -16.53 7.43
CA SER A 18 -24.77 -16.13 8.80
C SER A 18 -23.45 -15.34 8.85
N ARG A 19 -23.32 -14.47 9.85
CA ARG A 19 -22.08 -13.68 10.04
C ARG A 19 -20.86 -14.53 10.36
N VAL A 20 -21.07 -15.70 10.99
CA VAL A 20 -19.98 -16.64 11.30
C VAL A 20 -19.44 -17.28 10.02
N ALA A 21 -20.33 -17.68 9.10
CA ALA A 21 -19.93 -18.25 7.81
C ALA A 21 -19.27 -17.22 6.86
N GLN A 22 -19.49 -15.92 7.09
CA GLN A 22 -18.86 -14.84 6.33
C GLN A 22 -17.43 -14.52 6.79
N VAL A 23 -16.97 -15.05 7.93
CA VAL A 23 -15.60 -14.84 8.39
C VAL A 23 -14.66 -15.57 7.42
N PRO A 24 -13.72 -14.87 6.75
CA PRO A 24 -12.81 -15.51 5.81
C PRO A 24 -11.84 -16.42 6.55
N ASN A 25 -11.43 -17.50 5.89
CA ASN A 25 -10.33 -18.33 6.37
C ASN A 25 -9.08 -17.47 6.57
N ASN A 26 -8.38 -17.73 7.66
CA ASN A 26 -7.16 -17.04 8.04
C ASN A 26 -6.02 -17.29 7.04
N LEU A 27 -5.16 -16.27 6.86
CA LEU A 27 -3.97 -16.35 5.99
C LEU A 27 -2.72 -16.82 6.73
N GLY A 28 -2.81 -17.09 8.04
CA GLY A 28 -1.68 -17.45 8.89
C GLY A 28 -2.13 -17.86 10.30
N LYS A 29 -1.18 -17.99 11.23
CA LYS A 29 -1.43 -18.46 12.60
C LYS A 29 -1.27 -17.32 13.61
N LEU A 30 -2.05 -17.36 14.69
CA LEU A 30 -1.92 -16.41 15.80
C LEU A 30 -0.53 -16.52 16.46
N GLY A 31 -0.05 -15.42 17.05
CA GLY A 31 1.26 -15.33 17.71
C GLY A 31 2.44 -15.00 16.79
N LEU A 32 2.71 -15.85 15.79
CA LEU A 32 3.81 -15.65 14.81
C LEU A 32 3.59 -14.41 13.93
N ASP A 33 2.33 -14.07 13.69
CA ASP A 33 1.93 -13.04 12.73
C ASP A 33 1.93 -11.61 13.29
N ARG A 34 2.31 -11.41 14.56
CA ARG A 34 2.31 -10.07 15.20
C ARG A 34 3.22 -9.06 14.49
N SER A 35 4.27 -9.52 13.82
CA SER A 35 5.25 -8.71 13.09
C SER A 35 5.01 -8.59 11.59
N LYS A 36 3.94 -9.21 11.06
CA LYS A 36 3.65 -9.16 9.62
C LYS A 36 3.31 -7.74 9.15
N ALA A 37 3.58 -7.48 7.87
CA ALA A 37 3.34 -6.18 7.26
C ALA A 37 1.86 -5.88 6.99
N PHE A 38 1.01 -6.92 6.93
CA PHE A 38 -0.41 -6.84 6.56
C PHE A 38 -1.26 -7.70 7.51
N PRO A 39 -2.58 -7.40 7.65
CA PRO A 39 -3.46 -8.19 8.50
C PRO A 39 -3.67 -9.60 7.93
N THR A 40 -3.55 -10.62 8.78
CA THR A 40 -3.72 -12.03 8.35
C THR A 40 -5.05 -12.64 8.73
N HIS A 41 -5.77 -12.01 9.65
CA HIS A 41 -7.04 -12.48 10.16
C HIS A 41 -8.04 -11.34 10.16
N GLN A 42 -9.33 -11.70 10.12
CA GLN A 42 -10.42 -10.73 10.25
C GLN A 42 -10.49 -10.20 11.68
N ILE A 43 -10.69 -8.89 11.80
CA ILE A 43 -10.93 -8.23 13.08
C ILE A 43 -12.43 -8.30 13.36
N ILE A 44 -12.77 -8.81 14.55
CA ILE A 44 -14.14 -8.92 15.04
C ILE A 44 -14.32 -7.92 16.17
N GLU A 45 -15.35 -7.09 16.07
CA GLU A 45 -15.69 -6.08 17.07
C GLU A 45 -17.00 -6.45 17.77
N ALA A 46 -17.01 -6.32 19.11
CA ALA A 46 -18.22 -6.38 19.90
C ALA A 46 -18.73 -4.96 20.24
N LEU A 47 -20.05 -4.79 20.15
CA LEU A 47 -20.74 -3.59 20.64
C LEU A 47 -20.48 -3.41 22.15
N PRO A 48 -20.50 -2.17 22.69
CA PRO A 48 -20.26 -1.93 24.12
C PRO A 48 -21.13 -2.78 25.05
N SER A 49 -22.41 -2.95 24.72
CA SER A 49 -23.37 -3.76 25.48
C SER A 49 -23.08 -5.26 25.42
N SER A 50 -22.65 -5.79 24.27
CA SER A 50 -22.24 -7.18 24.14
C SER A 50 -20.89 -7.44 24.80
N PHE A 51 -19.97 -6.48 24.70
CA PHE A 51 -18.64 -6.54 25.29
C PHE A 51 -18.69 -6.57 26.83
N SER A 52 -19.64 -5.88 27.47
CA SER A 52 -19.82 -5.97 28.93
C SER A 52 -20.14 -7.40 29.38
N ARG A 53 -20.89 -8.14 28.56
CA ARG A 53 -21.22 -9.57 28.73
C ARG A 53 -20.17 -10.52 28.15
N ARG A 54 -19.10 -9.98 27.55
CA ARG A 54 -18.03 -10.72 26.87
C ARG A 54 -18.53 -11.60 25.72
N ASP A 55 -19.59 -11.13 25.07
CA ASP A 55 -20.20 -11.80 23.94
C ASP A 55 -19.70 -11.18 22.63
N PHE A 56 -19.07 -12.01 21.81
CA PHE A 56 -18.54 -11.67 20.50
C PHE A 56 -19.27 -12.42 19.37
N GLY A 57 -20.38 -13.12 19.68
CA GLY A 57 -21.07 -13.99 18.73
C GLY A 57 -20.28 -15.27 18.42
N LEU A 58 -19.51 -15.75 19.39
CA LEU A 58 -18.73 -16.99 19.30
C LEU A 58 -19.40 -18.13 20.07
N LYS A 59 -18.87 -19.34 19.92
CA LYS A 59 -19.35 -20.53 20.63
C LYS A 59 -19.42 -20.32 22.14
N ILE A 60 -18.44 -19.63 22.72
CA ILE A 60 -18.40 -19.31 24.15
C ILE A 60 -18.11 -17.82 24.39
N ARG A 61 -18.49 -17.35 25.58
CA ARG A 61 -18.14 -16.00 26.07
C ARG A 61 -16.67 -15.93 26.45
N LEU A 62 -16.05 -14.79 26.19
CA LEU A 62 -14.61 -14.61 26.44
C LEU A 62 -14.31 -14.18 27.88
N PRO A 63 -13.05 -14.32 28.35
CA PRO A 63 -12.67 -13.94 29.72
C PRO A 63 -12.86 -12.45 30.03
N LYS A 64 -13.23 -12.14 31.28
CA LYS A 64 -13.41 -10.75 31.76
C LYS A 64 -12.11 -9.93 31.79
N LYS A 65 -10.93 -10.56 31.72
CA LYS A 65 -9.62 -9.89 31.67
C LYS A 65 -9.40 -9.08 30.39
N LEU A 66 -10.20 -9.31 29.35
CA LEU A 66 -10.09 -8.60 28.07
C LEU A 66 -10.49 -7.13 28.21
N LYS A 67 -9.56 -6.25 27.83
CA LYS A 67 -9.75 -4.79 27.88
C LYS A 67 -10.18 -4.19 26.54
N THR A 68 -10.06 -4.94 25.44
CA THR A 68 -10.32 -4.44 24.08
C THR A 68 -11.59 -5.05 23.49
N ARG A 69 -12.40 -4.20 22.82
CA ARG A 69 -13.59 -4.62 22.06
C ARG A 69 -13.30 -5.30 20.73
N HIS A 70 -12.04 -5.29 20.31
CA HIS A 70 -11.59 -5.86 19.06
C HIS A 70 -10.75 -7.10 19.36
N ILE A 71 -11.05 -8.18 18.68
CA ILE A 71 -10.35 -9.45 18.76
C ILE A 71 -10.06 -9.98 17.36
N VAL A 72 -9.14 -10.92 17.33
CA VAL A 72 -8.83 -11.74 16.17
C VAL A 72 -8.96 -13.20 16.58
N ILE A 73 -9.48 -14.04 15.70
CA ILE A 73 -9.76 -15.45 15.98
C ILE A 73 -9.08 -16.30 14.92
N ASN A 74 -8.44 -17.38 15.37
CA ASN A 74 -7.88 -18.43 14.54
C ASN A 74 -8.92 -19.54 14.37
N ASP A 75 -9.29 -20.17 15.49
CA ASP A 75 -10.26 -21.26 15.54
C ASP A 75 -11.43 -20.89 16.47
N LEU A 76 -12.66 -21.16 16.02
CA LEU A 76 -13.87 -20.96 16.85
C LEU A 76 -13.91 -21.91 18.05
N ASP A 77 -13.30 -23.08 17.90
CA ASP A 77 -13.24 -24.14 18.89
C ASP A 77 -11.97 -24.97 18.63
N ASN A 78 -11.05 -24.98 19.59
CA ASN A 78 -9.84 -25.77 19.52
C ASN A 78 -10.05 -27.15 20.17
N LYS A 79 -9.02 -28.00 20.14
CA LYS A 79 -9.05 -29.34 20.78
C LYS A 79 -9.33 -29.32 22.29
N TYR A 80 -9.23 -28.17 22.94
CA TYR A 80 -9.53 -27.98 24.36
C TYR A 80 -10.96 -27.45 24.60
N GLY A 81 -11.78 -27.31 23.56
CA GLY A 81 -13.13 -26.76 23.66
C GLY A 81 -13.18 -25.24 23.88
N LEU A 82 -12.10 -24.53 23.52
CA LEU A 82 -11.95 -23.09 23.71
C LEU A 82 -11.68 -22.38 22.37
N PRO A 83 -12.13 -21.13 22.17
CA PRO A 83 -11.78 -20.35 20.99
C PRO A 83 -10.32 -19.92 21.10
N ASP A 84 -9.58 -20.04 20.00
CA ASP A 84 -8.22 -19.53 19.90
C ASP A 84 -8.26 -18.09 19.39
N PHE A 85 -8.03 -17.13 20.29
CA PHE A 85 -8.21 -15.71 19.99
C PHE A 85 -7.12 -14.84 20.64
N GLU A 86 -6.90 -13.68 20.04
CA GLU A 86 -5.93 -12.68 20.50
C GLU A 86 -6.54 -11.27 20.48
N PRO A 87 -6.29 -10.41 21.49
CA PRO A 87 -6.76 -9.01 21.53
C PRO A 87 -5.93 -8.09 20.62
N LEU A 88 -5.69 -8.48 19.37
CA LEU A 88 -4.90 -7.73 18.40
C LEU A 88 -5.75 -6.68 17.68
N ASN A 89 -5.58 -5.40 18.03
CA ASN A 89 -6.24 -4.28 17.37
C ASN A 89 -5.28 -3.36 16.57
N GLY A 90 -4.00 -3.72 16.51
CA GLY A 90 -2.96 -2.87 15.92
C GLY A 90 -3.22 -2.51 14.46
N PHE A 91 -3.63 -3.47 13.63
CA PHE A 91 -3.90 -3.24 12.21
C PHE A 91 -5.14 -2.37 11.97
N TYR A 92 -6.17 -2.48 12.81
CA TYR A 92 -7.36 -1.62 12.74
C TYR A 92 -6.97 -0.15 12.91
N TRP A 93 -6.23 0.17 13.98
CA TRP A 93 -5.79 1.53 14.24
C TRP A 93 -4.76 2.03 13.23
N LYS A 94 -3.88 1.16 12.71
CA LYS A 94 -2.98 1.52 11.60
C LYS A 94 -3.77 1.93 10.36
N LYS A 95 -4.82 1.19 9.99
CA LYS A 95 -5.69 1.54 8.86
C LYS A 95 -6.39 2.88 9.08
N LEU A 96 -6.94 3.13 10.27
CA LEU A 96 -7.58 4.41 10.58
C LEU A 96 -6.59 5.59 10.50
N ARG A 97 -5.41 5.46 11.12
CA ARG A 97 -4.37 6.49 11.04
C ARG A 97 -3.90 6.73 9.61
N PHE A 98 -3.78 5.67 8.80
CA PHE A 98 -3.43 5.83 7.39
C PHE A 98 -4.51 6.63 6.63
N ARG A 99 -5.80 6.40 6.92
CA ARG A 99 -6.89 7.22 6.34
C ARG A 99 -6.79 8.68 6.76
N GLU A 100 -6.37 8.97 7.99
CA GLU A 100 -6.17 10.33 8.49
C GLU A 100 -5.00 11.07 7.81
N PHE A 101 -4.08 10.34 7.16
CA PHE A 101 -3.02 10.95 6.37
C PHE A 101 -3.55 11.60 5.10
N GLY A 102 -4.68 11.12 4.56
CA GLY A 102 -5.30 11.67 3.36
C GLY A 102 -4.53 11.42 2.05
N ILE A 103 -3.48 10.59 2.08
CA ILE A 103 -2.66 10.30 0.89
C ILE A 103 -3.25 9.14 0.06
N PRO A 104 -3.21 9.21 -1.28
CA PRO A 104 -3.59 8.10 -2.14
C PRO A 104 -2.50 7.01 -2.17
N VAL A 105 -2.92 5.75 -2.22
CA VAL A 105 -2.01 4.60 -2.40
C VAL A 105 -1.78 4.37 -3.89
N ARG A 106 -0.52 4.24 -4.31
CA ARG A 106 -0.11 3.91 -5.68
C ARG A 106 0.51 2.52 -5.72
N VAL A 107 0.39 1.80 -6.83
CA VAL A 107 1.02 0.48 -6.99
C VAL A 107 2.39 0.62 -7.63
N LYS A 108 3.41 0.04 -6.98
CA LYS A 108 4.76 -0.11 -7.54
C LYS A 108 4.82 -1.43 -8.30
N GLY A 109 5.03 -1.38 -9.60
CA GLY A 109 5.29 -2.58 -10.41
C GLY A 109 4.08 -3.32 -10.99
N SER A 110 2.94 -2.66 -11.28
CA SER A 110 1.95 -3.24 -12.20
C SER A 110 2.50 -3.20 -13.63
N GLY A 111 3.20 -4.27 -14.01
CA GLY A 111 3.84 -4.56 -15.30
C GLY A 111 3.76 -3.49 -16.40
N LEU A 112 4.87 -2.76 -16.59
CA LEU A 112 5.51 -2.43 -17.87
C LEU A 112 6.62 -1.39 -17.62
N GLY A 113 7.84 -1.89 -17.35
CA GLY A 113 9.09 -1.13 -17.47
C GLY A 113 9.34 -0.02 -16.45
N ASN A 114 10.38 -0.19 -15.64
CA ASN A 114 11.04 0.90 -14.90
C ASN A 114 11.74 1.95 -15.82
N GLY A 115 11.37 2.02 -17.10
CA GLY A 115 12.01 2.87 -18.11
C GLY A 115 11.10 3.90 -18.79
N MET A 116 9.76 3.78 -18.73
CA MET A 116 8.86 4.69 -19.46
C MET A 116 7.61 5.15 -18.67
N GLN A 117 7.70 5.26 -17.34
CA GLN A 117 6.67 5.92 -16.53
C GLN A 117 6.75 7.46 -16.57
N LYS A 118 7.23 8.07 -17.65
CA LYS A 118 7.17 9.54 -17.78
C LYS A 118 5.84 10.02 -18.39
N ASN A 119 5.18 9.22 -19.23
CA ASN A 119 3.99 9.69 -19.98
C ASN A 119 2.75 8.77 -19.92
N ALA A 120 2.80 7.62 -19.25
CA ALA A 120 1.59 6.82 -19.04
C ALA A 120 0.73 7.49 -17.96
N VAL A 121 -0.38 8.12 -18.39
CA VAL A 121 -1.43 8.67 -17.51
C VAL A 121 -1.65 7.69 -16.36
N SER A 122 -1.29 8.09 -15.14
CA SER A 122 -1.26 7.18 -14.00
C SER A 122 -2.67 6.71 -13.69
N SER A 123 -3.07 5.59 -14.27
CA SER A 123 -4.39 5.03 -14.02
C SER A 123 -4.51 4.64 -12.54
N SER A 124 -5.69 4.86 -11.97
CA SER A 124 -5.96 4.52 -10.58
C SER A 124 -5.70 3.02 -10.38
N PRO A 125 -5.03 2.60 -9.30
CA PRO A 125 -4.80 1.17 -9.05
C PRO A 125 -6.11 0.37 -8.86
N LEU A 126 -7.24 1.06 -8.62
CA LEU A 126 -8.58 0.45 -8.54
C LEU A 126 -9.24 0.32 -9.91
N PHE A 127 -8.86 1.18 -10.85
CA PHE A 127 -9.38 1.24 -12.20
C PHE A 127 -8.20 1.26 -13.14
N PRO A 128 -7.52 0.10 -13.33
CA PRO A 128 -6.45 0.02 -14.31
C PRO A 128 -7.03 0.51 -15.63
N ALA A 129 -6.35 1.48 -16.26
CA ALA A 129 -6.71 1.83 -17.62
C ALA A 129 -6.70 0.54 -18.43
N LYS A 130 -7.63 0.39 -19.38
CA LYS A 130 -7.52 -0.66 -20.37
C LYS A 130 -6.13 -0.50 -20.98
N TYR A 131 -5.21 -1.38 -20.59
CA TYR A 131 -3.93 -1.50 -21.26
C TYR A 131 -4.32 -1.82 -22.69
N GLN A 132 -4.21 -0.84 -23.60
CA GLN A 132 -4.02 -1.17 -25.00
C GLN A 132 -2.76 -2.04 -24.97
N SER A 133 -2.93 -3.35 -25.11
CA SER A 133 -1.83 -4.26 -24.93
C SER A 133 -0.76 -3.88 -25.93
N SER A 134 0.43 -3.60 -25.39
CA SER A 134 1.72 -3.61 -26.02
C SER A 134 1.91 -2.77 -27.28
N ASP A 135 3.05 -2.11 -27.35
CA ASP A 135 3.81 -2.01 -28.59
C ASP A 135 3.80 -3.36 -29.33
N ARG A 136 2.85 -3.53 -30.27
CA ARG A 136 2.79 -4.69 -31.19
C ARG A 136 4.01 -4.72 -32.11
N THR A 137 4.78 -3.64 -32.13
CA THR A 137 6.09 -3.52 -32.77
C THR A 137 7.14 -4.48 -32.21
N THR A 138 6.88 -5.15 -31.08
CA THR A 138 7.78 -6.19 -30.55
C THR A 138 7.12 -7.57 -30.55
N ILE A 139 7.88 -8.61 -30.86
CA ILE A 139 7.42 -10.01 -30.86
C ILE A 139 6.82 -10.41 -29.51
N SER A 140 7.42 -9.94 -28.40
CA SER A 140 6.87 -10.14 -27.05
C SER A 140 5.52 -9.47 -26.86
N GLY A 141 5.30 -8.32 -27.49
CA GLY A 141 4.03 -7.60 -27.48
C GLY A 141 2.97 -8.32 -28.32
N ALA A 142 3.32 -8.70 -29.55
CA ALA A 142 2.44 -9.47 -30.44
C ALA A 142 1.96 -10.79 -29.80
N LEU A 143 2.81 -11.43 -28.99
CA LEU A 143 2.48 -12.65 -28.25
C LEU A 143 1.90 -12.42 -26.84
N ASN A 144 1.68 -11.17 -26.43
CA ASN A 144 1.26 -10.77 -25.07
C ASN A 144 2.10 -11.45 -23.95
N LEU A 145 3.39 -11.65 -24.18
CA LEU A 145 4.29 -12.25 -23.20
C LEU A 145 4.68 -11.23 -22.13
N LYS A 146 4.60 -11.65 -20.86
CA LYS A 146 5.17 -10.87 -19.75
C LYS A 146 6.68 -10.75 -19.93
N ARG A 147 7.23 -9.55 -19.69
CA ARG A 147 8.69 -9.33 -19.65
C ARG A 147 9.27 -10.18 -18.52
N GLN A 148 10.02 -11.21 -18.86
CA GLN A 148 10.64 -12.13 -17.92
C GLN A 148 12.00 -12.57 -18.45
N SER A 149 12.87 -13.02 -17.55
CA SER A 149 14.19 -13.53 -17.93
C SER A 149 14.05 -14.81 -18.77
N LEU A 150 14.91 -14.95 -19.78
CA LEU A 150 15.05 -16.15 -20.62
C LEU A 150 15.41 -17.40 -19.80
N TYR A 151 15.97 -17.20 -18.60
CA TYR A 151 16.34 -18.25 -17.66
C TYR A 151 15.24 -18.60 -16.65
N SER A 152 14.09 -17.93 -16.70
CA SER A 152 12.98 -18.24 -15.80
C SER A 152 12.43 -19.64 -16.08
N LYS A 153 12.10 -20.37 -15.01
CA LYS A 153 11.54 -21.74 -15.10
C LYS A 153 10.23 -21.75 -15.90
N GLU A 154 9.41 -20.70 -15.76
CA GLU A 154 8.16 -20.54 -16.51
C GLU A 154 8.44 -20.39 -18.03
N PHE A 155 9.39 -19.54 -18.41
CA PHE A 155 9.76 -19.35 -19.82
C PHE A 155 10.29 -20.65 -20.45
N GLN A 156 11.21 -21.34 -19.76
CA GLN A 156 11.83 -22.54 -20.31
C GLN A 156 10.86 -23.72 -20.47
N LYS A 157 9.94 -23.89 -19.51
CA LYS A 157 9.00 -25.03 -19.53
C LYS A 157 7.76 -24.80 -20.39
N HIS A 158 7.24 -23.59 -20.44
CA HIS A 158 5.94 -23.33 -21.07
C HIS A 158 6.06 -22.48 -22.34
N ILE A 159 6.86 -21.41 -22.33
CA ILE A 159 6.88 -20.47 -23.47
C ILE A 159 7.81 -20.95 -24.56
N LYS A 160 9.00 -21.45 -24.21
CA LYS A 160 9.95 -22.01 -25.18
C LYS A 160 9.39 -23.20 -25.94
N THR A 161 8.59 -24.04 -25.28
CA THR A 161 7.94 -25.21 -25.91
C THR A 161 6.86 -24.79 -26.90
N GLU A 162 6.03 -23.80 -26.55
CA GLU A 162 4.98 -23.32 -27.45
C GLU A 162 5.57 -22.52 -28.64
N LEU A 163 6.59 -21.68 -28.40
CA LEU A 163 7.31 -20.99 -29.49
C LEU A 163 7.96 -21.96 -30.48
N ARG A 164 8.44 -23.12 -30.02
CA ARG A 164 8.99 -24.15 -30.90
C ARG A 164 7.94 -24.73 -31.85
N LYS A 165 6.68 -24.84 -31.42
CA LYS A 165 5.58 -25.34 -32.27
C LYS A 165 5.27 -24.39 -33.43
N LEU A 166 5.44 -23.08 -33.22
CA LEU A 166 5.16 -22.06 -34.23
C LEU A 166 6.22 -21.96 -35.34
N ARG A 167 7.38 -22.61 -35.18
CA ARG A 167 8.45 -22.54 -36.19
C ARG A 167 8.07 -23.13 -37.53
N ARG A 168 7.46 -24.33 -37.56
CA ARG A 168 7.08 -24.98 -38.81
C ARG A 168 6.01 -24.18 -39.57
N PRO A 169 4.90 -23.75 -38.92
CA PRO A 169 3.91 -22.90 -39.56
C PRO A 169 4.45 -21.55 -40.06
N PHE A 170 5.40 -20.96 -39.32
CA PHE A 170 6.03 -19.71 -39.74
C PHE A 170 6.88 -19.90 -41.00
N ILE A 171 7.69 -20.96 -41.05
CA ILE A 171 8.53 -21.25 -42.22
C ILE A 171 7.67 -21.53 -43.45
N THR A 172 6.58 -22.30 -43.32
CA THR A 172 5.66 -22.55 -44.45
C THR A 172 5.04 -21.26 -44.95
N TRP A 173 4.61 -20.38 -44.04
CA TRP A 173 4.05 -19.07 -44.39
C TRP A 173 5.09 -18.15 -45.06
N LEU A 174 6.34 -18.18 -44.58
CA LEU A 174 7.43 -17.36 -45.12
C LEU A 174 7.81 -17.79 -46.55
N VAL A 175 7.81 -19.09 -46.83
CA VAL A 175 8.03 -19.61 -48.20
C VAL A 175 6.92 -19.18 -49.15
N GLU A 176 5.67 -19.18 -48.69
CA GLU A 176 4.50 -18.79 -49.51
C GLU A 176 4.46 -17.28 -49.80
N LYS A 177 4.84 -16.43 -48.85
CA LYS A 177 4.69 -14.96 -48.97
C LYS A 177 5.97 -14.23 -49.36
N TYR A 178 7.13 -14.67 -48.86
CA TYR A 178 8.40 -13.98 -49.01
C TYR A 178 9.57 -14.95 -49.25
N PRO A 179 9.60 -15.67 -50.39
CA PRO A 179 10.66 -16.64 -50.68
C PRO A 179 12.06 -15.98 -50.70
N GLU A 180 12.16 -14.74 -51.14
CA GLU A 180 13.41 -13.96 -51.19
C GLU A 180 14.03 -13.69 -49.81
N ARG A 181 13.20 -13.67 -48.75
CA ARG A 181 13.63 -13.33 -47.38
C ARG A 181 14.20 -14.51 -46.61
N LEU A 182 14.17 -15.73 -47.16
CA LEU A 182 14.74 -16.93 -46.53
C LEU A 182 16.24 -16.82 -46.22
N SER A 183 16.95 -15.96 -46.96
CA SER A 183 18.40 -15.76 -46.82
C SER A 183 18.81 -14.71 -45.78
N HIS A 184 17.85 -13.95 -45.22
CA HIS A 184 18.15 -12.86 -44.30
C HIS A 184 18.24 -13.32 -42.83
N THR A 185 19.10 -12.64 -42.07
CA THR A 185 19.38 -12.94 -40.66
C THR A 185 18.37 -12.32 -39.70
N ASP A 186 17.68 -11.24 -40.10
CA ASP A 186 16.65 -10.58 -39.30
C ASP A 186 15.27 -10.75 -39.95
N LEU A 187 14.37 -11.40 -39.23
CA LEU A 187 13.00 -11.73 -39.65
C LEU A 187 11.96 -11.16 -38.66
N SER A 188 12.36 -10.15 -37.87
CA SER A 188 11.56 -9.68 -36.75
C SER A 188 10.22 -9.09 -37.16
N ASN A 189 10.16 -8.41 -38.32
CA ASN A 189 8.93 -7.79 -38.83
C ASN A 189 7.97 -8.83 -39.41
N GLU A 190 8.51 -9.80 -40.14
CA GLU A 190 7.77 -10.91 -40.74
C GLU A 190 7.19 -11.82 -39.66
N ILE A 191 7.91 -12.01 -38.54
CA ILE A 191 7.39 -12.71 -37.38
C ILE A 191 6.19 -11.95 -36.79
N ILE A 192 6.26 -10.62 -36.67
CA ILE A 192 5.15 -9.82 -36.16
C ILE A 192 3.94 -9.94 -37.09
N GLU A 193 4.14 -9.81 -38.40
CA GLU A 193 3.09 -9.93 -39.42
C GLU A 193 2.42 -11.31 -39.39
N PHE A 194 3.23 -12.39 -39.37
CA PHE A 194 2.73 -13.76 -39.22
C PHE A 194 1.86 -13.93 -37.96
N LEU A 195 2.30 -13.36 -36.84
CA LEU A 195 1.58 -13.44 -35.58
C LEU A 195 0.27 -12.65 -35.59
N GLU A 196 0.21 -11.52 -36.31
CA GLU A 196 -1.02 -10.74 -36.50
C GLU A 196 -2.02 -11.44 -37.42
N GLU A 197 -1.54 -12.10 -38.48
CA GLU A 197 -2.38 -12.79 -39.47
C GLU A 197 -2.92 -14.13 -38.93
N LYS A 198 -2.04 -15.01 -38.45
CA LYS A 198 -2.43 -16.36 -38.01
C LYS A 198 -2.99 -16.39 -36.59
N LYS A 199 -2.77 -15.34 -35.79
CA LYS A 199 -3.15 -15.23 -34.37
C LYS A 199 -3.01 -16.56 -33.62
N PRO A 200 -1.83 -17.21 -33.66
CA PRO A 200 -1.66 -18.48 -32.98
C PRO A 200 -1.89 -18.25 -31.48
N GLN A 201 -2.99 -18.80 -30.97
CA GLN A 201 -3.27 -18.77 -29.54
C GLN A 201 -2.23 -19.67 -28.90
N LEU A 202 -1.17 -19.07 -28.33
CA LEU A 202 -0.33 -19.79 -27.39
C LEU A 202 -1.27 -20.34 -26.32
N ASN A 203 -1.30 -21.67 -26.13
CA ASN A 203 -2.01 -22.33 -25.04
C ASN A 203 -1.35 -22.03 -23.68
N LEU A 204 -1.00 -20.76 -23.46
CA LEU A 204 -0.88 -20.16 -22.15
C LEU A 204 -2.27 -20.26 -21.55
N LYS A 205 -2.51 -21.34 -20.81
CA LYS A 205 -3.71 -21.46 -19.97
C LYS A 205 -3.81 -20.15 -19.18
N ASN A 206 -4.76 -19.32 -19.59
CA ASN A 206 -5.20 -18.06 -18.98
C ASN A 206 -4.34 -16.80 -19.16
N THR A 207 -4.45 -16.14 -20.32
CA THR A 207 -4.49 -14.67 -20.52
C THR A 207 -4.74 -14.48 -22.03
N ASP A 208 -5.93 -14.22 -22.59
CA ASP A 208 -6.81 -13.08 -22.34
C ASP A 208 -8.15 -13.23 -23.13
N PHE A 209 -9.11 -12.34 -22.88
CA PHE A 209 -10.26 -11.97 -23.75
C PHE A 209 -11.59 -12.74 -23.72
N GLN A 210 -11.84 -13.61 -22.76
CA GLN A 210 -13.23 -13.70 -22.26
C GLN A 210 -13.39 -12.66 -21.17
N LEU A 211 -14.55 -11.99 -21.11
CA LEU A 211 -15.04 -11.29 -19.93
C LEU A 211 -15.02 -12.28 -18.75
N LYS A 212 -13.85 -12.50 -18.17
CA LYS A 212 -13.72 -13.01 -16.83
C LYS A 212 -14.34 -11.90 -16.02
N ILE A 213 -15.61 -12.08 -15.66
CA ILE A 213 -16.09 -11.69 -14.34
C ILE A 213 -14.89 -11.95 -13.44
N PRO A 214 -14.25 -10.91 -12.86
CA PRO A 214 -13.02 -11.11 -12.12
C PRO A 214 -13.35 -12.18 -11.11
N SER A 215 -12.80 -13.38 -11.31
CA SER A 215 -12.96 -14.46 -10.34
C SER A 215 -12.49 -13.82 -9.06
N SER A 216 -13.39 -13.64 -8.12
CA SER A 216 -13.31 -12.69 -7.01
C SER A 216 -12.15 -12.97 -6.04
N TYR A 217 -11.26 -13.90 -6.39
CA TYR A 217 -10.11 -14.36 -5.63
C TYR A 217 -9.01 -14.80 -6.60
N ALA A 218 -8.21 -13.85 -7.11
CA ALA A 218 -6.81 -14.19 -7.32
C ALA A 218 -6.16 -14.19 -5.93
N ASP A 219 -5.37 -15.19 -5.56
CA ASP A 219 -4.57 -15.24 -4.30
C ASP A 219 -3.57 -14.07 -4.15
N LYS A 220 -3.55 -13.16 -5.13
CA LYS A 220 -2.64 -12.03 -5.24
C LYS A 220 -3.34 -10.76 -4.80
N LEU A 221 -2.60 -9.96 -4.04
CA LEU A 221 -2.99 -8.62 -3.62
C LEU A 221 -3.35 -7.79 -4.86
N SER A 222 -4.48 -7.10 -4.84
CA SER A 222 -4.94 -6.27 -5.97
C SER A 222 -5.12 -4.81 -5.55
N GLY A 223 -4.87 -3.91 -6.51
CA GLY A 223 -5.05 -2.46 -6.36
C GLY A 223 -4.36 -1.89 -5.13
N THR A 224 -5.12 -1.27 -4.23
CA THR A 224 -4.60 -0.63 -3.00
C THR A 224 -4.50 -1.57 -1.80
N ALA A 225 -4.76 -2.88 -2.00
CA ALA A 225 -4.87 -3.87 -0.93
C ALA A 225 -5.90 -3.56 0.17
N GLY A 226 -6.87 -2.66 -0.12
CA GLY A 226 -7.87 -2.23 0.85
C GLY A 226 -7.34 -1.36 1.99
N LEU A 227 -6.12 -0.82 1.87
CA LEU A 227 -5.54 0.11 2.84
C LEU A 227 -6.20 1.49 2.75
N SER A 228 -6.32 2.03 1.55
CA SER A 228 -7.07 3.25 1.26
C SER A 228 -7.70 3.20 -0.12
N TYR A 229 -8.82 3.89 -0.29
CA TYR A 229 -9.50 4.11 -1.57
C TYR A 229 -9.52 5.59 -1.96
N THR A 230 -8.68 6.40 -1.30
CA THR A 230 -8.53 7.82 -1.62
C THR A 230 -7.89 7.99 -3.00
N LEU A 231 -8.50 8.85 -3.82
CA LEU A 231 -7.97 9.23 -5.13
C LEU A 231 -7.08 10.48 -4.98
N GLY A 232 -6.08 10.59 -5.86
CA GLY A 232 -5.24 11.79 -5.93
C GLY A 232 -5.97 12.99 -6.53
N GLY A 233 -5.36 14.17 -6.40
CA GLY A 233 -5.89 15.42 -6.99
C GLY A 233 -6.92 16.16 -6.12
N ARG A 234 -7.29 15.61 -4.95
CA ARG A 234 -8.12 16.31 -3.98
C ARG A 234 -7.30 17.34 -3.20
N LEU A 235 -7.86 18.54 -3.07
CA LEU A 235 -7.39 19.57 -2.13
C LEU A 235 -8.24 19.52 -0.85
N LEU A 236 -7.63 19.78 0.30
CA LEU A 236 -8.34 19.86 1.58
C LEU A 236 -8.54 21.33 1.95
N GLN A 237 -9.78 21.76 2.10
CA GLN A 237 -10.08 23.09 2.60
C GLN A 237 -10.12 23.05 4.13
N THR A 238 -9.31 23.90 4.75
CA THR A 238 -9.30 24.15 6.20
C THR A 238 -9.74 25.59 6.47
N PRO A 239 -10.09 25.96 7.70
CA PRO A 239 -10.34 27.36 8.05
C PRO A 239 -9.17 28.30 7.71
N ASN A 240 -7.94 27.78 7.66
CA ASN A 240 -6.73 28.53 7.33
C ASN A 240 -6.44 28.58 5.82
N GLY A 241 -7.33 28.03 4.98
CA GLY A 241 -7.19 27.96 3.54
C GLY A 241 -6.98 26.55 3.00
N VAL A 242 -6.53 26.49 1.75
CA VAL A 242 -6.31 25.22 1.04
C VAL A 242 -5.00 24.58 1.50
N GLU A 243 -5.09 23.39 2.08
CA GLU A 243 -3.95 22.57 2.50
C GLU A 243 -3.66 21.53 1.42
N SER A 244 -2.44 21.58 0.86
CA SER A 244 -1.97 20.61 -0.14
C SER A 244 -1.38 19.35 0.49
N SER A 245 -0.87 19.44 1.72
CA SER A 245 -0.26 18.33 2.44
C SER A 245 -0.37 18.51 3.95
N LYS A 246 -0.76 17.44 4.66
CA LYS A 246 -0.94 17.46 6.11
C LYS A 246 0.37 17.25 6.86
N VAL A 247 0.67 18.11 7.82
CA VAL A 247 1.80 17.93 8.73
C VAL A 247 1.37 17.03 9.88
N LEU A 248 2.13 15.96 10.14
CA LEU A 248 1.82 14.96 11.16
C LEU A 248 3.01 14.72 12.09
N PRO A 249 2.76 14.42 13.37
CA PRO A 249 3.83 14.07 14.29
C PRO A 249 4.30 12.62 14.04
N GLY A 250 5.57 12.46 13.68
CA GLY A 250 6.26 11.18 13.61
C GLY A 250 7.40 11.06 14.63
N ARG A 251 8.12 9.94 14.57
CA ARG A 251 9.29 9.67 15.43
C ARG A 251 10.48 9.32 14.56
N PHE A 252 11.64 9.85 14.89
CA PHE A 252 12.88 9.45 14.24
C PHE A 252 13.28 8.04 14.67
N LEU A 253 13.68 7.17 13.73
CA LEU A 253 14.07 5.79 14.05
C LEU A 253 15.57 5.58 13.88
N GLN A 254 16.09 5.91 12.69
CA GLN A 254 17.48 5.67 12.31
C GLN A 254 17.89 6.55 11.12
N SER A 255 19.15 6.98 11.07
CA SER A 255 19.78 7.54 9.88
C SER A 255 20.58 6.44 9.16
N LYS A 256 20.44 6.39 7.83
CA LYS A 256 21.28 5.60 6.92
C LYS A 256 21.99 6.56 5.97
N ILE A 257 23.04 6.09 5.30
CA ILE A 257 23.78 6.86 4.28
C ILE A 257 22.83 7.38 3.19
N THR A 258 21.83 6.58 2.82
CA THR A 258 20.90 6.94 1.75
C THR A 258 19.81 7.92 2.19
N GLY A 259 19.54 8.05 3.49
CA GLY A 259 18.43 8.86 4.02
C GLY A 259 18.00 8.49 5.44
N HIS A 260 16.82 8.94 5.87
CA HIS A 260 16.33 8.77 7.24
C HIS A 260 15.07 7.90 7.30
N HIS A 261 14.95 7.08 8.35
CA HIS A 261 13.74 6.29 8.61
C HIS A 261 12.94 6.94 9.74
N PHE A 262 11.64 7.03 9.55
CA PHE A 262 10.71 7.59 10.51
C PHE A 262 9.54 6.64 10.77
N GLY A 263 9.07 6.62 12.01
CA GLY A 263 7.81 6.00 12.38
C GLY A 263 6.67 7.02 12.29
N LEU A 264 5.68 6.76 11.45
CA LEU A 264 4.49 7.60 11.30
C LEU A 264 3.22 6.74 11.42
N GLY A 265 2.40 7.01 12.44
CA GLY A 265 1.10 6.35 12.65
C GLY A 265 1.11 4.82 12.72
N GLY A 266 2.25 4.19 13.02
CA GLY A 266 2.40 2.73 13.05
C GLY A 266 2.93 2.11 11.76
N PHE A 267 3.32 2.94 10.79
CA PHE A 267 4.10 2.57 9.61
C PHE A 267 5.53 3.10 9.73
N VAL A 268 6.46 2.46 9.03
CA VAL A 268 7.83 2.94 8.87
C VAL A 268 7.94 3.51 7.47
N GLY A 269 8.34 4.77 7.38
CA GLY A 269 8.58 5.44 6.10
C GLY A 269 10.02 5.90 5.97
N TYR A 270 10.38 6.22 4.74
CA TYR A 270 11.71 6.63 4.33
C TYR A 270 11.69 8.07 3.85
N SER A 271 12.73 8.81 4.20
CA SER A 271 12.97 10.16 3.69
C SER A 271 14.31 10.21 2.97
N SER A 272 14.29 10.70 1.74
CA SER A 272 15.49 11.03 0.96
C SER A 272 16.06 12.41 1.29
N ALA A 273 15.47 13.14 2.24
CA ALA A 273 15.98 14.44 2.66
C ALA A 273 17.43 14.30 3.15
N SER A 274 18.34 15.05 2.53
CA SER A 274 19.76 15.03 2.92
C SER A 274 19.94 15.67 4.30
N GLN A 275 20.94 15.18 5.03
CA GLN A 275 21.38 15.71 6.32
C GLN A 275 21.63 17.23 6.30
N SER A 276 22.11 17.77 5.18
CA SER A 276 22.33 19.21 5.02
C SER A 276 21.04 20.04 4.98
N GLN A 277 19.93 19.44 4.54
CA GLN A 277 18.64 20.11 4.37
C GLN A 277 17.88 20.25 5.70
N VAL A 278 18.20 19.44 6.72
CA VAL A 278 17.45 19.40 7.98
C VAL A 278 18.40 19.27 9.18
N LYS A 279 18.97 20.40 9.60
CA LYS A 279 20.01 20.48 10.64
C LYS A 279 19.62 19.82 11.98
N TYR A 280 18.34 19.86 12.38
CA TYR A 280 17.90 19.25 13.63
C TYR A 280 17.91 17.71 13.59
N LEU A 281 17.80 17.10 12.40
CA LEU A 281 17.90 15.64 12.28
C LEU A 281 19.32 15.14 12.50
N ASN A 282 20.34 15.92 12.12
CA ASN A 282 21.74 15.55 12.38
C ASN A 282 22.00 15.46 13.87
N ARG A 283 21.47 16.43 14.63
CA ARG A 283 21.51 16.37 16.10
C ARG A 283 20.82 15.10 16.61
N LEU A 284 19.60 14.81 16.16
CA LEU A 284 18.89 13.59 16.57
C LEU A 284 19.61 12.28 16.19
N SER A 285 20.37 12.25 15.08
CA SER A 285 21.13 11.07 14.67
C SER A 285 22.42 10.84 15.45
N THR A 286 23.07 11.89 15.95
CA THR A 286 24.30 11.78 16.74
C THR A 286 24.04 11.48 18.21
N LEU A 287 22.79 11.67 18.65
CA LEU A 287 22.33 11.41 20.01
C LEU A 287 22.10 9.91 20.24
N ASN A 288 23.19 9.17 20.48
CA ASN A 288 23.16 7.87 21.16
C ASN A 288 23.02 8.01 22.69
N LYS A 289 23.08 9.24 23.20
CA LYS A 289 22.88 9.62 24.60
C LYS A 289 21.61 10.48 24.73
N PRO A 290 20.96 10.52 25.89
CA PRO A 290 19.84 11.42 26.13
C PRO A 290 20.25 12.87 25.86
N ILE A 291 19.34 13.66 25.29
CA ILE A 291 19.61 15.08 25.00
C ILE A 291 19.83 15.81 26.33
N THR A 292 20.97 16.49 26.46
CA THR A 292 21.31 17.30 27.63
C THR A 292 20.14 18.24 27.99
N GLY A 293 19.54 18.02 29.16
CA GLY A 293 18.42 18.82 29.68
C GLY A 293 17.02 18.21 29.50
N THR A 294 16.85 17.05 28.85
CA THR A 294 15.51 16.42 28.71
C THR A 294 15.43 14.93 29.02
N ASP A 295 16.56 14.27 29.31
CA ASP A 295 16.68 12.82 29.59
C ASP A 295 16.02 11.88 28.55
N LYS A 296 15.68 12.41 27.37
CA LYS A 296 14.94 11.71 26.32
C LYS A 296 15.85 11.24 25.20
N PHE A 297 15.56 10.05 24.67
CA PHE A 297 16.24 9.49 23.51
C PHE A 297 15.66 10.01 22.19
N SER A 298 16.43 9.90 21.11
CA SER A 298 16.04 10.38 19.77
C SER A 298 14.69 9.82 19.26
N ARG A 299 14.35 8.57 19.62
CA ARG A 299 13.07 7.92 19.26
C ARG A 299 11.87 8.44 20.05
N GLU A 300 12.12 9.05 21.20
CA GLU A 300 11.08 9.59 22.06
C GLU A 300 10.57 10.93 21.57
N PHE A 301 11.40 11.62 20.80
CA PHE A 301 11.11 12.92 20.23
C PHE A 301 10.08 12.85 19.09
N ARG A 302 9.17 13.83 19.07
CA ARG A 302 8.15 13.99 18.03
C ARG A 302 8.65 14.96 16.97
N VAL A 303 8.82 14.47 15.75
CA VAL A 303 9.28 15.24 14.60
C VAL A 303 8.09 15.56 13.70
N PRO A 304 7.91 16.81 13.23
CA PRO A 304 6.90 17.13 12.23
C PRO A 304 7.30 16.56 10.86
N ILE A 305 6.42 15.75 10.27
CA ILE A 305 6.64 15.02 9.02
C ILE A 305 5.45 15.22 8.09
N ILE A 306 5.74 15.34 6.80
CA ILE A 306 4.76 15.42 5.71
C ILE A 306 4.83 14.10 4.93
N PRO A 307 3.76 13.28 4.90
CA PRO A 307 3.71 12.12 4.02
C PRO A 307 3.45 12.56 2.58
N LYS A 308 4.34 12.19 1.65
CA LYS A 308 4.23 12.59 0.24
C LYS A 308 3.53 11.53 -0.60
N HIS A 309 4.08 10.32 -0.61
CA HIS A 309 3.62 9.24 -1.46
C HIS A 309 3.60 7.93 -0.70
N ALA A 310 2.60 7.10 -0.99
CA ALA A 310 2.50 5.75 -0.48
C ALA A 310 2.46 4.78 -1.65
N TYR A 311 3.42 3.87 -1.70
CA TYR A 311 3.55 2.87 -2.74
C TYR A 311 3.36 1.48 -2.15
N ILE A 312 2.50 0.68 -2.77
CA ILE A 312 2.34 -0.72 -2.43
C ILE A 312 2.99 -1.59 -3.49
N ASN A 313 3.85 -2.50 -3.05
CA ASN A 313 4.40 -3.54 -3.92
C ASN A 313 3.53 -4.79 -3.76
N LEU A 314 2.81 -5.16 -4.82
CA LEU A 314 1.86 -6.29 -4.80
C LEU A 314 2.56 -7.64 -4.66
N GLU A 315 3.80 -7.77 -5.15
CA GLU A 315 4.59 -9.00 -5.08
C GLU A 315 5.16 -9.20 -3.68
N SER A 316 5.77 -8.15 -3.11
CA SER A 316 6.38 -8.22 -1.78
C SER A 316 5.40 -7.99 -0.62
N LYS A 317 4.16 -7.57 -0.92
CA LYS A 317 3.09 -7.24 0.04
C LYS A 317 3.52 -6.21 1.09
N LYS A 318 4.42 -5.30 0.71
CA LYS A 318 4.94 -4.23 1.57
C LYS A 318 4.47 -2.86 1.09
N LEU A 319 4.27 -1.97 2.06
CA LEU A 319 3.99 -0.56 1.86
C LEU A 319 5.30 0.21 2.03
N ASP A 320 5.73 0.87 0.96
CA ASP A 320 6.80 1.86 0.97
C ASP A 320 6.15 3.24 1.16
N LEU A 321 6.55 3.97 2.20
CA LEU A 321 6.00 5.29 2.52
C LEU A 321 7.09 6.34 2.41
N ASP A 322 6.92 7.30 1.51
CA ASP A 322 7.82 8.43 1.33
C ASP A 322 7.41 9.59 2.23
N LEU A 323 8.34 9.99 3.08
CA LEU A 323 8.16 10.97 4.14
C LEU A 323 9.13 12.12 3.98
N ASP A 324 8.66 13.34 4.19
CA ASP A 324 9.49 14.55 4.21
C ASP A 324 9.45 15.21 5.59
N PRO A 325 10.57 15.30 6.30
CA PRO A 325 10.65 16.10 7.52
C PRO A 325 10.43 17.58 7.18
N VAL A 326 9.69 18.29 8.03
CA VAL A 326 9.52 19.74 7.87
C VAL A 326 10.87 20.42 8.04
N ARG A 327 11.23 21.28 7.10
CA ARG A 327 12.52 22.00 7.07
C ARG A 327 12.39 23.31 7.83
N SER A 328 13.38 23.66 8.64
CA SER A 328 13.49 25.03 9.19
C SER A 328 13.86 25.97 8.04
N ILE A 329 13.00 26.93 7.74
CA ILE A 329 13.30 27.99 6.76
C ILE A 329 14.22 29.00 7.46
N LYS A 330 15.54 28.83 7.33
CA LYS A 330 16.47 29.91 7.70
C LYS A 330 16.36 31.01 6.65
N ARG A 331 15.93 32.20 7.07
CA ARG A 331 16.02 33.44 6.29
C ARG A 331 17.49 33.73 6.00
N TYR A 332 17.96 33.46 4.79
CA TYR A 332 19.06 34.22 4.20
C TYR A 332 18.42 35.34 3.39
N GLY A 333 18.35 36.53 3.98
CA GLY A 333 17.71 37.68 3.35
C GLY A 333 17.49 38.83 4.31
N LYS A 334 18.53 39.62 4.52
CA LYS A 334 18.46 40.96 5.10
C LYS A 334 17.89 41.88 4.01
N GLY A 335 16.61 41.71 3.68
CA GLY A 335 15.90 42.49 2.66
C GLY A 335 14.67 43.11 3.29
N LYS A 336 14.73 44.43 3.54
CA LYS A 336 13.55 45.25 3.82
C LYS A 336 12.65 45.17 2.58
N ASN A 337 11.53 44.46 2.68
CA ASN A 337 10.22 44.78 2.12
C ASN A 337 9.33 43.53 2.27
N GLY A 338 8.36 43.66 3.16
CA GLY A 338 7.63 42.54 3.72
C GLY A 338 6.61 41.96 2.77
N THR A 339 6.73 40.64 2.54
CA THR A 339 5.59 39.71 2.62
C THR A 339 6.06 38.50 3.43
N SER A 340 6.05 38.67 4.75
CA SER A 340 6.59 37.71 5.71
C SER A 340 5.53 36.72 6.21
N LEU A 341 5.99 35.58 6.74
CA LEU A 341 5.29 34.57 7.56
C LEU A 341 4.38 35.11 8.70
N SER A 342 4.28 36.43 8.87
CA SER A 342 3.12 37.06 9.50
C SER A 342 1.78 36.67 8.83
N SER A 343 1.75 36.19 7.59
CA SER A 343 0.53 35.64 6.96
C SER A 343 0.14 34.24 7.45
N ILE A 344 0.90 33.59 8.33
CA ILE A 344 0.42 32.37 9.02
C ILE A 344 0.04 32.69 10.47
N LYS A 345 0.68 33.70 11.09
CA LYS A 345 0.23 34.24 12.39
C LYS A 345 -1.00 35.15 12.31
N LYS A 346 -1.29 35.80 11.16
CA LYS A 346 -2.47 36.68 10.98
C LYS A 346 -3.76 35.96 10.56
N TYR A 347 -3.69 34.71 10.11
CA TYR A 347 -4.90 33.91 9.83
C TYR A 347 -5.35 33.06 11.03
N ILE A 348 -4.55 33.02 12.10
CA ILE A 348 -5.01 32.58 13.41
C ILE A 348 -5.52 33.83 14.12
N SER A 349 -6.74 34.25 13.80
CA SER A 349 -7.46 35.23 14.61
C SER A 349 -7.49 34.73 16.06
N PRO A 350 -7.21 35.59 17.07
CA PRO A 350 -7.45 35.25 18.46
C PRO A 350 -8.96 35.31 18.68
N ARG A 351 -9.67 34.23 18.34
CA ARG A 351 -11.01 34.06 18.89
C ARG A 351 -10.83 33.68 20.35
N SER A 352 -11.37 34.53 21.21
CA SER A 352 -11.65 34.26 22.61
C SER A 352 -12.27 32.87 22.77
N PRO A 353 -11.89 32.12 23.83
CA PRO A 353 -12.24 30.72 23.94
C PRO A 353 -13.71 30.58 24.37
N LEU A 354 -14.55 30.04 23.50
CA LEU A 354 -15.67 29.22 23.96
C LEU A 354 -15.21 27.76 23.92
N SER A 355 -14.76 27.29 25.09
CA SER A 355 -14.77 25.89 25.53
C SER A 355 -14.29 24.84 24.51
N GLY A 356 -12.99 24.52 24.51
CA GLY A 356 -12.48 23.34 23.82
C GLY A 356 -10.95 23.17 23.79
N ASN A 357 -10.40 22.51 24.82
CA ASN A 357 -9.08 21.84 24.93
C ASN A 357 -7.85 22.47 24.22
N ASP A 358 -7.04 23.18 25.01
CA ASP A 358 -5.72 23.80 24.73
C ASP A 358 -4.56 22.86 24.32
N LYS A 359 -4.86 21.59 23.99
CA LYS A 359 -3.82 20.59 23.74
C LYS A 359 -3.24 20.66 22.32
N GLU A 360 -4.02 21.09 21.33
CA GLU A 360 -3.54 21.10 19.93
C GLU A 360 -2.73 22.36 19.60
N THR A 361 -3.18 23.53 20.08
CA THR A 361 -2.47 24.81 19.94
C THR A 361 -1.18 24.84 20.74
N SER A 362 -1.15 24.23 21.94
CA SER A 362 0.09 24.11 22.73
C SER A 362 1.09 23.13 22.11
N VAL A 363 0.64 22.05 21.45
CA VAL A 363 1.54 21.13 20.72
C VAL A 363 2.17 21.82 19.51
N LEU A 364 1.40 22.60 18.74
CA LEU A 364 1.95 23.36 17.61
C LEU A 364 2.90 24.48 18.08
N ASN A 365 2.55 25.22 19.14
CA ASN A 365 3.42 26.24 19.72
C ASN A 365 4.67 25.65 20.36
N SER A 366 4.58 24.46 20.96
CA SER A 366 5.73 23.70 21.48
C SER A 366 6.64 23.20 20.34
N LEU A 367 6.06 22.71 19.24
CA LEU A 367 6.80 22.28 18.05
C LEU A 367 7.47 23.44 17.32
N LEU A 368 6.83 24.61 17.25
CA LEU A 368 7.39 25.84 16.69
C LEU A 368 8.48 26.43 17.60
N GLY A 369 8.28 26.43 18.93
CA GLY A 369 9.31 26.84 19.90
C GLY A 369 10.54 25.92 19.90
N LEU A 370 10.38 24.65 19.53
CA LEU A 370 11.48 23.71 19.29
C LEU A 370 12.30 24.08 18.05
N LEU A 371 11.67 24.60 16.99
CA LEU A 371 12.40 25.10 15.82
C LEU A 371 13.21 26.36 16.17
N GLU A 372 12.67 27.24 17.02
CA GLU A 372 13.34 28.48 17.45
C GLU A 372 14.47 28.26 18.46
N SER A 373 14.30 27.35 19.43
CA SER A 373 15.32 27.05 20.45
C SER A 373 16.53 26.29 19.90
N VAL A 374 16.34 25.50 18.84
CA VAL A 374 17.44 24.81 18.13
C VAL A 374 18.33 25.79 17.36
N ASP A 375 17.79 26.94 16.93
CA ASP A 375 18.50 27.95 16.15
C ASP A 375 19.22 29.02 17.01
N LYS A 376 18.90 29.12 18.30
CA LYS A 376 19.61 29.97 19.27
C LYS A 376 20.68 29.17 20.02
N LYS A 377 21.77 28.81 19.32
CA LYS A 377 23.12 28.56 19.87
C LYS A 377 24.10 28.38 18.73
#